data_AF-A0A966V2D2-F1
#
_entry.id   AF-A0A966V2D2-F1
#
_cell.length_a   1.000
_cell.length_b   1.000
_cell.length_c   1.000
_cell.angle_alpha   90.00
_cell.angle_beta   90.00
_cell.angle_gamma   90.00
#
_symmetry.space_group_name_H-M   'P 1'
#
loop_
_entity.id
_entity.type
_entity.pdbx_description
1 polymer ?
#
loop_
_entity_poly.entity_id
_entity_poly.type
_entity_poly.pdbx_seq_one_letter_code
_entity_poly.pdbx_strand_id
1 'polypeptide(L)'
;MLNFWLARSGLSHEQIGSIADWAMSEKGWLSSPQLSHLRNGSVVKPSHRNLDALGGANEAIWLWQRRGEQVCLRRYGPHSAYRIEDQLLNNAIWLHHPEHTDEALNYADFCDLQAGYLVLPYLGEVNLSPSEARALSQALADLFDRLAQERLSQGQTMREALDAVLAAYPSSASRDRREHLRSVILGSADYTKAELEKEMFFLAETVRTLRGLQEGDYGPAELHAELSAFRRRA
;
A
#
# COMPACT_ATOMS: atom_id res chain seq x y z
N MET A 1 7.90 -4.64 -2.23
CA MET A 1 7.67 -4.28 -0.81
C MET A 1 7.79 -2.77 -0.53
N LEU A 2 8.97 -2.13 -0.59
CA LEU A 2 9.13 -0.72 -0.17
C LEU A 2 8.22 0.28 -0.90
N ASN A 3 8.03 0.12 -2.21
CA ASN A 3 7.09 0.93 -2.99
C ASN A 3 5.67 0.89 -2.42
N PHE A 4 5.18 -0.31 -2.10
CA PHE A 4 3.88 -0.51 -1.48
C PHE A 4 3.84 0.12 -0.10
N TRP A 5 4.83 -0.15 0.74
CA TRP A 5 4.84 0.31 2.13
C TRP A 5 4.79 1.84 2.22
N LEU A 6 5.68 2.53 1.51
CA LEU A 6 5.71 3.99 1.47
C LEU A 6 4.41 4.59 0.92
N ALA A 7 3.89 4.03 -0.18
CA ALA A 7 2.66 4.51 -0.79
C ALA A 7 1.45 4.35 0.13
N ARG A 8 1.38 3.26 0.90
CA ARG A 8 0.26 2.97 1.79
C ARG A 8 0.32 3.77 3.09
N SER A 9 1.50 3.85 3.69
CA SER A 9 1.71 4.58 4.94
C SER A 9 1.71 6.09 4.76
N GLY A 10 1.79 6.60 3.52
CA GLY A 10 1.93 8.03 3.23
C GLY A 10 3.26 8.61 3.72
N LEU A 11 4.21 7.76 4.10
CA LEU A 11 5.49 8.17 4.67
C LEU A 11 6.46 8.59 3.56
N SER A 12 7.15 9.69 3.79
CA SER A 12 8.31 10.08 3.00
C SER A 12 9.53 9.20 3.34
N HIS A 13 10.56 9.24 2.49
CA HIS A 13 11.83 8.57 2.80
C HIS A 13 12.46 9.12 4.09
N GLU A 14 12.37 10.44 4.31
CA GLU A 14 12.89 11.07 5.53
C GLU A 14 12.15 10.56 6.76
N GLN A 15 10.83 10.43 6.68
CA GLN A 15 10.00 9.96 7.80
C GLN A 15 10.30 8.50 8.16
N ILE A 16 10.42 7.59 7.17
CA ILE A 16 10.88 6.21 7.45
C ILE A 16 12.29 6.21 8.04
N GLY A 17 13.20 7.04 7.52
CA GLY A 17 14.56 7.16 8.05
C GLY A 17 14.57 7.59 9.52
N SER A 18 13.78 8.60 9.88
CA SER A 18 13.64 9.05 11.28
C SER A 18 13.05 7.97 12.19
N ILE A 19 12.03 7.24 11.73
CA ILE A 19 11.43 6.14 12.52
C ILE A 19 12.46 5.02 12.73
N ALA A 20 13.24 4.69 11.70
CA ALA A 20 14.33 3.73 11.83
C ALA A 20 15.39 4.21 12.83
N ASP A 21 15.83 5.47 12.72
CA ASP A 21 16.80 6.06 13.64
C ASP A 21 16.30 6.03 15.10
N TRP A 22 15.01 6.28 15.30
CA TRP A 22 14.38 6.17 16.61
C TRP A 22 14.36 4.72 17.13
N ALA A 23 13.89 3.77 16.32
CA ALA A 23 13.84 2.36 16.69
C ALA A 23 15.23 1.78 17.01
N MET A 24 16.26 2.26 16.30
CA MET A 24 17.65 1.84 16.48
C MET A 24 18.43 2.67 17.51
N SER A 25 17.81 3.72 18.08
CA SER A 25 18.43 4.64 19.04
C SER A 25 19.72 5.31 18.55
N GLU A 26 19.88 5.50 17.24
CA GLU A 26 21.05 6.13 16.62
C GLU A 26 20.66 6.75 15.27
N LYS A 27 21.30 7.86 14.88
CA LYS A 27 20.99 8.54 13.62
C LYS A 27 21.74 7.95 12.43
N GLY A 28 21.11 7.98 11.25
CA GLY A 28 21.72 7.61 9.98
C GLY A 28 21.71 6.11 9.67
N TRP A 29 20.77 5.36 10.23
CA TRP A 29 20.57 3.96 9.87
C TRP A 29 20.00 3.79 8.47
N LEU A 30 19.07 4.67 8.08
CA LEU A 30 18.47 4.70 6.74
C LEU A 30 18.39 6.14 6.22
N SER A 31 19.30 6.49 5.32
CA SER A 31 19.25 7.78 4.62
C SER A 31 18.27 7.77 3.45
N SER A 32 17.73 8.94 3.09
CA SER A 32 16.84 9.11 1.94
C SER A 32 17.42 8.59 0.60
N PRO A 33 18.72 8.76 0.30
CA PRO A 33 19.34 8.12 -0.87
C PRO A 33 19.32 6.59 -0.81
N GLN A 34 19.61 5.97 0.35
CA GLN A 34 19.55 4.52 0.51
C GLN A 34 18.12 4.00 0.30
N LEU A 35 17.13 4.66 0.90
CA LEU A 35 15.71 4.32 0.70
C LEU A 35 15.29 4.46 -0.76
N SER A 36 15.74 5.51 -1.46
CA SER A 36 15.49 5.69 -2.90
C SER A 36 16.09 4.55 -3.72
N HIS A 37 17.35 4.16 -3.46
CA HIS A 37 17.99 3.06 -4.18
C HIS A 37 17.33 1.71 -3.91
N LEU A 38 16.96 1.43 -2.66
CA LEU A 38 16.22 0.22 -2.29
C LEU A 38 14.85 0.18 -2.98
N ARG A 39 14.14 1.31 -2.98
CA ARG A 39 12.84 1.45 -3.63
C ARG A 39 12.89 1.22 -5.14
N ASN A 40 13.93 1.73 -5.80
CA ASN A 40 14.09 1.62 -7.25
C ASN A 40 14.74 0.29 -7.68
N GLY A 41 15.03 -0.62 -6.75
CA GLY A 41 15.69 -1.89 -7.05
C GLY A 41 17.14 -1.74 -7.55
N SER A 42 17.76 -0.56 -7.38
CA SER A 42 19.14 -0.29 -7.78
C SER A 42 20.16 -0.99 -6.89
N VAL A 43 19.73 -1.45 -5.71
CA VAL A 43 20.52 -2.27 -4.79
C VAL A 43 20.05 -3.71 -4.93
N VAL A 44 20.87 -4.54 -5.58
CA VAL A 44 20.57 -5.97 -5.80
C VAL A 44 20.57 -6.76 -4.49
N LYS A 45 21.35 -6.32 -3.49
CA LYS A 45 21.43 -6.94 -2.16
C LYS A 45 21.48 -5.85 -1.09
N PRO A 46 20.36 -5.52 -0.43
CA PRO A 46 20.33 -4.67 0.75
C PRO A 46 21.27 -5.24 1.82
N SER A 47 21.97 -4.37 2.55
CA SER A 47 22.80 -4.81 3.67
C SER A 47 21.93 -5.24 4.85
N HIS A 48 22.47 -6.09 5.74
CA HIS A 48 21.80 -6.44 7.00
C HIS A 48 21.42 -5.20 7.82
N ARG A 49 22.25 -4.15 7.79
CA ARG A 49 21.94 -2.88 8.43
C ARG A 49 20.66 -2.25 7.89
N ASN A 50 20.46 -2.28 6.57
CA ASN A 50 19.24 -1.76 5.95
C ASN A 50 18.02 -2.60 6.36
N LEU A 51 18.16 -3.93 6.37
CA LEU A 51 17.06 -4.84 6.72
C LEU A 51 16.67 -4.71 8.21
N ASP A 52 17.65 -4.56 9.10
CA ASP A 52 17.45 -4.36 10.54
C ASP A 52 16.74 -3.03 10.81
N ALA A 53 17.19 -1.95 10.16
CA ALA A 53 16.55 -0.65 10.24
C ALA A 53 15.10 -0.65 9.71
N LEU A 54 14.81 -1.38 8.63
CA LEU A 54 13.45 -1.55 8.12
C LEU A 54 12.57 -2.35 9.09
N GLY A 55 13.12 -3.44 9.65
CA GLY A 55 12.48 -4.25 10.68
C GLY A 55 12.15 -3.43 11.94
N GLY A 56 13.13 -2.69 12.46
CA GLY A 56 12.95 -1.82 13.62
C GLY A 56 11.91 -0.73 13.37
N ALA A 57 11.93 -0.08 12.19
CA ALA A 57 10.93 0.93 11.87
C ALA A 57 9.51 0.34 11.80
N ASN A 58 9.37 -0.85 11.21
CA ASN A 58 8.10 -1.54 11.10
C ASN A 58 7.57 -1.97 12.47
N GLU A 59 8.43 -2.55 13.31
CA GLU A 59 8.11 -2.96 14.69
C GLU A 59 7.71 -1.74 15.55
N ALA A 60 8.39 -0.61 15.42
CA ALA A 60 8.08 0.60 16.18
C ALA A 60 6.68 1.14 15.87
N ILE A 61 6.28 1.18 14.60
CA ILE A 61 4.93 1.58 14.17
C ILE A 61 3.89 0.61 14.74
N TRP A 62 4.13 -0.70 14.61
CA TRP A 62 3.23 -1.72 15.16
C TRP A 62 3.10 -1.63 16.67
N LEU A 63 4.20 -1.49 17.39
CA LEU A 63 4.22 -1.45 18.85
C LEU A 63 3.46 -0.23 19.37
N TRP A 64 3.65 0.92 18.72
CA TRP A 64 2.89 2.14 18.98
C TRP A 64 1.37 1.91 18.85
N GLN A 65 0.94 1.31 17.74
CA GLN A 65 -0.48 1.14 17.43
C GLN A 65 -1.16 0.00 18.19
N ARG A 66 -0.46 -1.11 18.42
CA ARG A 66 -1.03 -2.36 18.98
C ARG A 66 -0.81 -2.51 20.47
N ARG A 67 0.30 -2.01 21.00
CA ARG A 67 0.64 -2.09 22.43
C ARG A 67 0.55 -0.75 23.15
N GLY A 68 0.38 0.34 22.39
CA GLY A 68 0.20 1.69 22.90
C GLY A 68 1.51 2.44 23.10
N GLU A 69 1.41 3.76 23.05
CA GLU A 69 2.50 4.73 23.20
C GLU A 69 3.44 4.40 24.36
N GLN A 70 2.90 4.17 25.57
CA GLN A 70 3.73 3.95 26.76
C GLN A 70 4.65 2.73 26.64
N VAL A 71 4.20 1.66 25.98
CA VAL A 71 5.04 0.47 25.76
C VAL A 71 6.15 0.79 24.77
N CYS A 72 5.80 1.52 23.70
CA CYS A 72 6.74 1.91 22.65
C CYS A 72 7.82 2.86 23.17
N LEU A 73 7.43 3.90 23.93
CA LEU A 73 8.35 4.85 24.56
C LEU A 73 9.26 4.21 25.61
N ARG A 74 8.79 3.18 26.34
CA ARG A 74 9.67 2.43 27.26
C ARG A 74 10.75 1.64 26.53
N ARG A 75 10.47 1.16 25.32
CA ARG A 75 11.41 0.35 24.54
C ARG A 75 12.41 1.20 23.77
N TYR A 76 11.94 2.24 23.08
CA TYR A 76 12.77 3.04 22.17
C TYR A 76 13.09 4.45 22.68
N GLY A 77 12.54 4.85 23.82
CA GLY A 77 12.66 6.23 24.33
C GLY A 77 11.79 7.24 23.57
N PRO A 78 11.95 8.54 23.82
CA PRO A 78 11.13 9.59 23.21
C PRO A 78 11.41 9.75 21.70
N HIS A 79 10.39 9.57 20.87
CA HIS A 79 10.48 9.76 19.42
C HIS A 79 10.65 11.22 18.99
N SER A 80 10.30 12.18 19.86
CA SER A 80 10.42 13.62 19.59
C SER A 80 11.87 14.06 19.33
N ALA A 81 12.85 13.36 19.90
CA ALA A 81 14.28 13.58 19.62
C ALA A 81 14.66 13.32 18.15
N TYR A 82 13.82 12.56 17.43
CA TYR A 82 13.96 12.20 16.02
C TYR A 82 12.97 12.96 15.13
N ARG A 83 12.27 13.98 15.66
CA ARG A 83 11.28 14.80 14.93
C ARG A 83 10.10 14.00 14.39
N ILE A 84 9.73 12.93 15.08
CA ILE A 84 8.55 12.13 14.77
C ILE A 84 7.37 12.70 15.56
N GLU A 85 6.23 12.86 14.91
CA GLU A 85 4.97 13.25 15.54
C GLU A 85 4.08 12.02 15.77
N ASP A 86 3.30 12.01 16.85
CA ASP A 86 2.36 10.93 17.19
C ASP A 86 1.40 10.63 16.04
N GLN A 87 0.90 11.68 15.40
CA GLN A 87 -0.04 11.58 14.27
C GLN A 87 0.58 10.83 13.08
N LEU A 88 1.89 10.93 12.90
CA LEU A 88 2.61 10.16 11.89
C LEU A 88 2.53 8.66 12.21
N LEU A 89 2.83 8.29 13.46
CA LEU A 89 2.81 6.90 13.92
C LEU A 89 1.39 6.33 13.96
N ASN A 90 0.38 7.15 14.26
CA ASN A 90 -1.03 6.74 14.24
C ASN A 90 -1.54 6.42 12.83
N ASN A 91 -1.09 7.16 11.81
CA ASN A 91 -1.58 7.01 10.44
C ASN A 91 -0.72 6.09 9.57
N ALA A 92 0.54 5.87 9.97
CA ALA A 92 1.42 4.96 9.27
C ALA A 92 0.84 3.55 9.23
N ILE A 93 1.20 2.77 8.22
CA ILE A 93 0.84 1.36 8.14
C ILE A 93 2.10 0.55 8.38
N TRP A 94 2.00 -0.48 9.19
CA TRP A 94 3.04 -1.48 9.37
C TRP A 94 2.72 -2.71 8.49
N LEU A 95 3.76 -3.44 8.12
CA LEU A 95 3.68 -4.67 7.34
C LEU A 95 3.55 -5.84 8.30
N HIS A 96 2.57 -6.71 8.08
CA HIS A 96 2.29 -7.86 8.93
C HIS A 96 2.87 -9.16 8.37
N HIS A 97 3.15 -10.12 9.23
CA HIS A 97 3.50 -11.47 8.77
C HIS A 97 2.27 -12.11 8.09
N PRO A 98 2.43 -12.88 6.99
CA PRO A 98 1.31 -13.52 6.31
C PRO A 98 0.63 -14.60 7.17
N GLU A 99 1.40 -15.33 7.98
CA GLU A 99 0.88 -16.39 8.86
C GLU A 99 0.46 -15.87 10.25
N HIS A 100 0.95 -14.69 10.64
CA HIS A 100 0.69 -14.05 11.93
C HIS A 100 0.32 -12.59 11.69
N THR A 101 -0.94 -12.37 11.29
CA THR A 101 -1.42 -11.05 10.83
C THR A 101 -1.48 -9.99 11.93
N ASP A 102 -1.36 -10.39 13.19
CA ASP A 102 -1.26 -9.52 14.36
C ASP A 102 0.18 -9.16 14.74
N GLU A 103 1.19 -9.71 14.04
CA GLU A 103 2.60 -9.47 14.25
C GLU A 103 3.23 -8.69 13.09
N ALA A 104 4.10 -7.74 13.42
CA ALA A 104 4.86 -7.00 12.43
C ALA A 104 6.02 -7.82 11.89
N LEU A 105 6.35 -7.62 10.61
CA LEU A 105 7.59 -8.11 10.04
C LEU A 105 8.79 -7.55 10.81
N ASN A 106 9.61 -8.43 11.36
CA ASN A 106 10.84 -8.14 12.08
C ASN A 106 12.07 -8.30 11.17
N TYR A 107 13.27 -8.06 11.71
CA TYR A 107 14.52 -8.20 10.95
C TYR A 107 14.69 -9.54 10.22
N ALA A 108 14.34 -10.66 10.87
CA ALA A 108 14.44 -11.99 10.27
C ALA A 108 13.47 -12.11 9.08
N ASP A 109 12.25 -11.63 9.22
CA ASP A 109 11.26 -11.64 8.13
C ASP A 109 11.72 -10.78 6.93
N PHE A 110 12.36 -9.63 7.18
CA PHE A 110 12.98 -8.83 6.12
C PHE A 110 14.16 -9.55 5.45
N CYS A 111 14.91 -10.38 6.18
CA CYS A 111 15.94 -11.24 5.60
C CYS A 111 15.33 -12.35 4.73
N ASP A 112 14.26 -12.98 5.18
CA ASP A 112 13.55 -14.02 4.44
C ASP A 112 12.87 -13.46 3.19
N LEU A 113 12.32 -12.25 3.25
CA LEU A 113 11.82 -11.52 2.08
C LEU A 113 12.94 -11.27 1.06
N GLN A 114 14.10 -10.82 1.53
CA GLN A 114 15.24 -10.55 0.66
C GLN A 114 15.80 -11.84 0.04
N ALA A 115 15.74 -12.96 0.77
CA ALA A 115 16.17 -14.27 0.30
C ALA A 115 15.12 -14.97 -0.59
N GLY A 116 13.87 -14.48 -0.61
CA GLY A 116 12.76 -15.08 -1.34
C GLY A 116 12.10 -16.26 -0.61
N TYR A 117 12.34 -16.41 0.69
CA TYR A 117 11.70 -17.44 1.53
C TYR A 117 10.37 -16.99 2.12
N LEU A 118 10.12 -15.68 2.22
CA LEU A 118 8.85 -15.12 2.65
C LEU A 118 8.19 -14.38 1.49
N VAL A 119 6.89 -14.61 1.28
CA VAL A 119 6.07 -13.93 0.28
C VAL A 119 4.96 -13.18 1.01
N LEU A 120 4.74 -11.91 0.65
CA LEU A 120 3.67 -11.10 1.21
C LEU A 120 2.51 -11.04 0.21
N PRO A 121 1.49 -11.89 0.33
CA PRO A 121 0.43 -12.03 -0.67
C PRO A 121 -0.37 -10.73 -0.86
N TYR A 122 -0.51 -9.94 0.22
CA TYR A 122 -1.19 -8.65 0.21
C TYR A 122 -0.42 -7.53 -0.52
N LEU A 123 0.87 -7.74 -0.86
CA LEU A 123 1.62 -6.79 -1.68
C LEU A 123 1.24 -6.85 -3.16
N GLY A 124 0.59 -7.93 -3.61
CA GLY A 124 0.19 -8.13 -4.99
C GLY A 124 1.36 -8.00 -5.96
N GLU A 125 2.10 -9.07 -6.21
CA GLU A 125 3.04 -9.09 -7.33
C GLU A 125 2.28 -9.18 -8.64
N VAL A 126 1.78 -8.04 -9.11
CA VAL A 126 1.24 -7.94 -10.46
C VAL A 126 2.35 -7.42 -11.36
N ASN A 127 3.24 -8.30 -11.81
CA ASN A 127 4.26 -7.92 -12.80
C ASN A 127 3.60 -7.80 -14.18
N LEU A 128 3.11 -6.61 -14.49
CA LEU A 128 2.36 -6.37 -15.72
C LEU A 128 3.28 -6.07 -16.89
N SER A 129 2.97 -6.57 -18.08
CA SER A 129 3.47 -5.94 -19.30
C SER A 129 2.77 -4.58 -19.53
N PRO A 130 3.38 -3.61 -20.25
CA PRO A 130 2.70 -2.35 -20.58
C PRO A 130 1.37 -2.55 -21.32
N SER A 131 1.28 -3.57 -22.17
CA SER A 131 0.04 -3.96 -22.86
C SER A 131 -1.00 -4.52 -21.91
N GLU A 132 -0.60 -5.33 -20.92
CA GLU A 132 -1.53 -5.82 -19.90
C GLU A 132 -2.01 -4.69 -19.00
N ALA A 133 -1.14 -3.76 -18.62
CA ALA A 133 -1.53 -2.63 -17.81
C ALA A 133 -2.61 -1.78 -18.50
N ARG A 134 -2.44 -1.51 -19.80
CA ARG A 134 -3.46 -0.81 -20.58
C ARG A 134 -4.76 -1.59 -20.66
N ALA A 135 -4.69 -2.89 -20.96
CA ALA A 135 -5.89 -3.74 -21.03
C ALA A 135 -6.64 -3.83 -19.69
N LEU A 136 -5.92 -3.92 -18.58
CA LEU A 136 -6.50 -3.94 -17.24
C LEU A 136 -7.08 -2.58 -16.85
N SER A 137 -6.45 -1.48 -17.28
CA SER A 137 -7.01 -0.13 -17.09
C SER A 137 -8.35 0.05 -17.80
N GLN A 138 -8.51 -0.53 -18.99
CA GLN A 138 -9.78 -0.53 -19.71
C GLN A 138 -10.81 -1.44 -19.02
N ALA A 139 -10.40 -2.66 -18.63
CA ALA A 139 -11.27 -3.56 -17.87
C ALA A 139 -11.72 -2.97 -16.52
N LEU A 140 -10.94 -2.04 -15.96
CA LEU A 140 -11.29 -1.33 -14.74
C LEU A 140 -12.48 -0.40 -14.97
N ALA A 141 -12.52 0.32 -16.10
CA ALA A 141 -13.67 1.13 -16.47
C ALA A 141 -14.92 0.25 -16.61
N ASP A 142 -14.83 -0.89 -17.31
CA ASP A 142 -15.95 -1.84 -17.44
C ASP A 142 -16.43 -2.39 -16.10
N LEU A 143 -15.50 -2.68 -15.17
CA LEU A 143 -15.83 -3.14 -13.82
C LEU A 143 -16.61 -2.06 -13.06
N PHE A 144 -16.14 -0.81 -13.08
CA PHE A 144 -16.82 0.30 -12.41
C PHE A 144 -18.15 0.64 -13.07
N ASP A 145 -18.29 0.51 -14.39
CA ASP A 145 -19.56 0.65 -15.08
C ASP A 145 -20.58 -0.40 -14.62
N ARG A 146 -20.17 -1.66 -14.42
CA ARG A 146 -21.06 -2.68 -13.85
C ARG A 146 -21.46 -2.35 -12.42
N LEU A 147 -20.51 -1.95 -11.57
CA LEU A 147 -20.79 -1.54 -10.19
C LEU A 147 -21.71 -0.31 -10.14
N ALA A 148 -21.56 0.62 -11.09
CA ALA A 148 -22.46 1.76 -11.24
C ALA A 148 -23.86 1.31 -11.69
N GLN A 149 -23.96 0.37 -12.63
CA GLN A 149 -25.24 -0.17 -13.11
C GLN A 149 -26.03 -0.87 -12.00
N GLU A 150 -25.35 -1.60 -11.12
CA GLU A 150 -25.96 -2.19 -9.92
C GLU A 150 -26.60 -1.12 -9.03
N ARG A 151 -25.93 0.03 -8.86
CA ARG A 151 -26.45 1.16 -8.08
C ARG A 151 -27.57 1.91 -8.77
N LEU A 152 -27.48 2.09 -10.09
CA LEU A 152 -28.57 2.64 -10.89
C LEU A 152 -29.84 1.79 -10.74
N SER A 153 -29.71 0.46 -10.69
CA SER A 153 -30.84 -0.45 -10.45
C SER A 153 -31.48 -0.28 -9.06
N GLN A 154 -30.75 0.28 -8.10
CA GLN A 154 -31.21 0.61 -6.75
C GLN A 154 -31.79 2.04 -6.66
N GLY A 155 -31.93 2.74 -7.79
CA GLY A 155 -32.54 4.07 -7.88
C GLY A 155 -31.57 5.24 -7.72
N GLN A 156 -30.25 4.98 -7.68
CA GLN A 156 -29.25 6.05 -7.69
C GLN A 156 -29.07 6.63 -9.10
N THR A 157 -28.56 7.85 -9.19
CA THR A 157 -28.12 8.48 -10.44
C THR A 157 -26.68 8.10 -10.78
N MET A 158 -26.27 8.28 -12.05
CA MET A 158 -24.89 8.01 -12.47
C MET A 158 -23.88 8.88 -11.70
N ARG A 159 -24.27 10.12 -11.38
CA ARG A 159 -23.46 11.03 -10.57
C ARG A 159 -23.26 10.49 -9.16
N GLU A 160 -24.32 10.02 -8.51
CA GLU A 160 -24.24 9.44 -7.16
C GLU A 160 -23.42 8.15 -7.16
N ALA A 161 -23.55 7.32 -8.19
CA ALA A 161 -22.75 6.10 -8.33
C ALA A 161 -21.24 6.42 -8.43
N LEU A 162 -20.85 7.39 -9.27
CA LEU A 162 -19.47 7.84 -9.41
C LEU A 162 -18.95 8.49 -8.13
N ASP A 163 -19.73 9.37 -7.50
CA ASP A 163 -19.36 10.02 -6.24
C ASP A 163 -19.14 8.96 -5.13
N ALA A 164 -19.94 7.90 -5.11
CA ALA A 164 -19.78 6.80 -4.16
C ALA A 164 -18.55 5.91 -4.47
N VAL A 165 -18.12 5.78 -5.73
CA VAL A 165 -16.82 5.15 -6.06
C VAL A 165 -15.67 6.00 -5.54
N LEU A 166 -15.69 7.30 -5.80
CA LEU A 166 -14.64 8.21 -5.35
C LEU A 166 -14.59 8.38 -3.82
N ALA A 167 -15.73 8.23 -3.14
CA ALA A 167 -15.81 8.22 -1.69
C ALA A 167 -15.29 6.90 -1.07
N ALA A 168 -15.44 5.78 -1.78
CA ALA A 168 -14.90 4.48 -1.36
C ALA A 168 -13.39 4.35 -1.59
N TYR A 169 -12.81 5.19 -2.45
CA TYR A 169 -11.36 5.19 -2.68
C TYR A 169 -10.62 5.73 -1.44
N PRO A 170 -9.55 5.05 -0.96
CA PRO A 170 -9.02 5.30 0.37
C PRO A 170 -8.63 6.75 0.66
N SER A 171 -8.93 7.20 1.88
CA SER A 171 -8.75 8.60 2.31
C SER A 171 -7.28 9.05 2.31
N SER A 172 -6.35 8.10 2.49
CA SER A 172 -4.90 8.34 2.46
C SER A 172 -4.36 8.67 1.05
N ALA A 173 -5.14 8.44 -0.01
CA ALA A 173 -4.73 8.79 -1.36
C ALA A 173 -4.91 10.29 -1.64
N SER A 174 -3.91 10.87 -2.32
CA SER A 174 -3.88 12.31 -2.68
C SER A 174 -5.02 12.70 -3.63
N ARG A 175 -5.32 14.00 -3.67
CA ARG A 175 -6.34 14.56 -4.56
C ARG A 175 -6.08 14.22 -6.03
N ASP A 176 -4.84 14.27 -6.47
CA ASP A 176 -4.44 13.99 -7.85
C ASP A 176 -4.74 12.54 -8.24
N ARG A 177 -4.51 11.58 -7.32
CA ARG A 177 -4.81 10.16 -7.55
C ARG A 177 -6.31 9.92 -7.71
N ARG A 178 -7.14 10.62 -6.92
CA ARG A 178 -8.61 10.54 -7.05
C ARG A 178 -9.11 11.11 -8.37
N GLU A 179 -8.55 12.24 -8.81
CA GLU A 179 -8.92 12.84 -10.09
C GLU A 179 -8.46 11.97 -11.27
N HIS A 180 -7.29 11.34 -11.15
CA HIS A 180 -6.81 10.41 -12.14
C HIS A 180 -7.69 9.15 -12.21
N LEU A 181 -8.08 8.57 -11.06
CA LEU A 181 -9.06 7.48 -11.01
C LEU A 181 -10.37 7.87 -11.70
N ARG A 182 -10.90 9.07 -11.44
CA ARG A 182 -12.09 9.57 -12.14
C ARG A 182 -11.88 9.56 -13.66
N SER A 183 -10.74 10.05 -14.15
CA SER A 183 -10.44 10.05 -15.58
C SER A 183 -10.37 8.64 -16.17
N VAL A 184 -9.82 7.67 -15.42
CA VAL A 184 -9.74 6.27 -15.85
C VAL A 184 -11.13 5.62 -15.91
N ILE A 185 -11.96 5.84 -14.90
CA ILE A 185 -13.35 5.34 -14.89
C ILE A 185 -14.15 5.91 -16.07
N LEU A 186 -13.96 7.19 -16.37
CA LEU A 186 -14.62 7.85 -17.52
C LEU A 186 -14.00 7.49 -18.88
N GLY A 187 -12.95 6.67 -18.91
CA GLY A 187 -12.25 6.25 -20.13
C GLY A 187 -11.46 7.36 -20.83
N SER A 188 -11.21 8.49 -20.16
CA SER A 188 -10.44 9.61 -20.72
C SER A 188 -8.93 9.51 -20.45
N ALA A 189 -8.52 8.57 -19.60
CA ALA A 189 -7.12 8.25 -19.32
C ALA A 189 -6.94 6.74 -19.09
N ASP A 190 -5.71 6.25 -19.27
CA ASP A 190 -5.29 4.90 -18.91
C ASP A 190 -4.17 5.00 -17.86
N TYR A 191 -4.13 4.08 -16.91
CA TYR A 191 -2.97 3.91 -16.05
C TYR A 191 -1.78 3.35 -16.85
N THR A 192 -0.59 3.91 -16.65
CA THR A 192 0.64 3.25 -17.07
C THR A 192 0.91 2.01 -16.20
N LYS A 193 1.80 1.12 -16.65
CA LYS A 193 2.26 -0.04 -15.86
C LYS A 193 2.61 0.34 -14.42
N ALA A 194 3.52 1.30 -14.26
CA ALA A 194 4.06 1.67 -12.96
C ALA A 194 3.02 2.37 -12.07
N GLU A 195 2.03 3.03 -12.66
CA GLU A 195 0.90 3.59 -11.90
C GLU A 195 -0.04 2.48 -11.47
N LEU A 196 -0.48 1.62 -12.39
CA LEU A 196 -1.42 0.55 -12.08
C LEU A 196 -0.89 -0.40 -11.01
N GLU A 197 0.39 -0.78 -11.07
CA GLU A 197 1.06 -1.59 -10.04
C GLU A 197 0.99 -0.93 -8.65
N LYS A 198 1.08 0.39 -8.56
CA LYS A 198 0.97 1.13 -7.28
C LYS A 198 -0.49 1.30 -6.84
N GLU A 199 -1.40 1.38 -7.81
CA GLU A 199 -2.82 1.60 -7.57
C GLU A 199 -3.58 0.33 -7.22
N MET A 200 -3.07 -0.85 -7.57
CA MET A 200 -3.81 -2.11 -7.46
C MET A 200 -4.39 -2.37 -6.08
N PHE A 201 -3.64 -2.04 -5.03
CA PHE A 201 -4.14 -2.14 -3.67
C PHE A 201 -5.31 -1.19 -3.39
N PHE A 202 -5.17 0.09 -3.74
CA PHE A 202 -6.22 1.08 -3.49
C PHE A 202 -7.48 0.77 -4.30
N LEU A 203 -7.32 0.33 -5.54
CA LEU A 203 -8.42 -0.10 -6.39
C LEU A 203 -9.13 -1.33 -5.83
N ALA A 204 -8.38 -2.32 -5.31
CA ALA A 204 -8.97 -3.49 -4.67
C ALA A 204 -9.74 -3.10 -3.40
N GLU A 205 -9.20 -2.22 -2.58
CA GLU A 205 -9.89 -1.67 -1.39
C GLU A 205 -11.16 -0.90 -1.75
N THR A 206 -11.14 -0.12 -2.84
CA THR A 206 -12.34 0.54 -3.34
C THR A 206 -13.40 -0.49 -3.68
N VAL A 207 -13.08 -1.51 -4.48
CA VAL A 207 -14.03 -2.56 -4.87
C VAL A 207 -14.53 -3.33 -3.64
N ARG A 208 -13.65 -3.66 -2.70
CA ARG A 208 -13.98 -4.31 -1.43
C ARG A 208 -14.99 -3.48 -0.63
N THR A 209 -14.74 -2.19 -0.49
CA THR A 209 -15.59 -1.24 0.23
C THR A 209 -16.94 -1.08 -0.46
N LEU A 210 -16.95 -0.95 -1.79
CA LEU A 210 -18.16 -0.84 -2.59
C LEU A 210 -19.07 -2.08 -2.48
N ARG A 211 -18.46 -3.26 -2.35
CA ARG A 211 -19.16 -4.55 -2.20
C ARG A 211 -19.48 -4.91 -0.75
N GLY A 212 -19.01 -4.14 0.24
CA GLY A 212 -19.20 -4.43 1.66
C GLY A 212 -18.51 -5.72 2.15
N LEU A 213 -17.40 -6.11 1.54
CA LEU A 213 -16.62 -7.31 1.91
C LEU A 213 -15.74 -7.06 3.14
N GLN A 214 -15.42 -8.12 3.90
CA GLN A 214 -14.56 -7.98 5.09
C GLN A 214 -13.10 -7.72 4.71
N GLU A 215 -12.32 -7.17 5.65
CA GLU A 215 -10.89 -6.94 5.44
C GLU A 215 -10.17 -8.27 5.20
N GLY A 216 -9.38 -8.34 4.13
CA GLY A 216 -8.63 -9.55 3.74
C GLY A 216 -9.34 -10.46 2.72
N ASP A 217 -10.66 -10.31 2.52
CA ASP A 217 -11.42 -11.16 1.58
C ASP A 217 -11.17 -10.82 0.10
N TYR A 218 -10.70 -9.61 -0.18
CA TYR A 218 -10.52 -9.11 -1.54
C TYR A 218 -9.34 -8.14 -1.60
N GLY A 219 -8.31 -8.50 -2.34
CA GLY A 219 -7.08 -7.73 -2.48
C GLY A 219 -6.61 -7.59 -3.93
N PRO A 220 -5.35 -7.16 -4.13
CA PRO A 220 -4.78 -6.95 -5.46
C PRO A 220 -4.85 -8.18 -6.36
N ALA A 221 -4.66 -9.37 -5.81
CA ALA A 221 -4.66 -10.62 -6.57
C ALA A 221 -6.06 -10.95 -7.10
N GLU A 222 -7.08 -10.80 -6.26
CA GLU A 222 -8.49 -11.01 -6.61
C GLU A 222 -8.94 -9.98 -7.65
N LEU A 223 -8.58 -8.71 -7.47
CA LEU A 223 -8.87 -7.66 -8.45
C LEU A 223 -8.18 -7.95 -9.78
N HIS A 224 -6.90 -8.30 -9.78
CA HIS A 224 -6.18 -8.64 -11.00
C HIS A 224 -6.81 -9.84 -11.72
N ALA A 225 -7.20 -10.88 -10.98
CA ALA A 225 -7.87 -12.05 -11.54
C ALA A 225 -9.23 -11.69 -12.14
N GLU A 226 -10.00 -10.85 -11.47
CA GLU A 226 -11.29 -10.35 -11.96
C GLU A 226 -11.13 -9.53 -13.24
N LEU A 227 -10.27 -8.51 -13.24
CA LEU A 227 -10.00 -7.68 -14.42
C LEU A 227 -9.46 -8.53 -15.59
N SER A 228 -8.61 -9.52 -15.31
CA SER A 228 -8.13 -10.47 -16.31
C SER A 228 -9.24 -11.36 -16.88
N ALA A 229 -10.27 -11.67 -16.11
CA ALA A 229 -11.43 -12.43 -16.57
C ALA A 229 -12.35 -11.60 -17.48
N PHE A 230 -12.49 -10.29 -17.23
CA PHE A 230 -13.19 -9.38 -18.13
C PHE A 230 -12.57 -9.40 -19.54
N ARG A 231 -11.24 -9.43 -19.63
CA ARG A 231 -10.50 -9.54 -20.91
C ARG A 231 -10.90 -10.76 -21.75
N ARG A 232 -11.32 -11.87 -21.12
CA ARG A 232 -11.68 -13.10 -21.86
C ARG A 232 -13.12 -13.07 -22.40
N ARG A 233 -13.93 -12.09 -21.99
CA ARG A 233 -15.35 -11.98 -22.36
C ARG A 233 -15.63 -10.88 -23.39
N ALA A 234 -14.67 -10.00 -23.65
CA ALA A 234 -14.68 -9.01 -24.74
C ALA A 234 -13.95 -9.57 -25.96
#